data_AF-A0A183JRL6-F1
#
_entry.id   AF-A0A183JRL6-F1
#
_cell.length_a   1.000
_cell.length_b   1.000
_cell.length_c   1.000
_cell.angle_alpha   90.00
_cell.angle_beta   90.00
_cell.angle_gamma   90.00
#
_symmetry.space_group_name_H-M   'P 1'
#
loop_
_entity.id
_entity.type
_entity.pdbx_description
1 polymer ?
#
loop_
_entity_poly.entity_id
_entity_poly.type
_entity_poly.pdbx_seq_one_letter_code
_entity_poly.pdbx_strand_id
1 'polypeptide(L)'
;MCWIGKTCEERLHRIPKFNQTVFTFETKFSNWVDGSLIGSLSLSDENSSLASCGSVQFNIVSGSNYLPVAIDGTTGILKVIESDYETMKNNHTITFQVTVRNANTSLNISDNATVNILIGENYSDEETGSEITAVKRV
;
A
#
# COMPACT_ATOMS: atom_id res chain seq x y z
N MET A 1 -25.84 -18.61 18.85
CA MET A 1 -25.90 -19.15 17.47
C MET A 1 -24.57 -18.87 16.81
N CYS A 2 -23.72 -19.90 16.68
CA CYS A 2 -22.43 -19.81 16.01
C CYS A 2 -22.64 -19.59 14.51
N TRP A 3 -22.07 -18.52 13.95
CA TRP A 3 -21.89 -18.39 12.51
C TRP A 3 -20.76 -19.33 12.11
N ILE A 4 -21.13 -20.50 11.60
CA ILE A 4 -20.21 -21.55 11.11
C ILE A 4 -19.49 -21.03 9.87
N GLY A 5 -18.18 -21.26 9.86
CA GLY A 5 -17.20 -20.63 9.00
C GLY A 5 -17.37 -20.93 7.51
N LYS A 6 -17.14 -19.90 6.71
CA LYS A 6 -16.53 -20.10 5.40
C LYS A 6 -15.04 -20.37 5.62
N THR A 7 -14.60 -21.58 5.34
CA THR A 7 -13.18 -21.96 5.35
C THR A 7 -12.43 -21.14 4.29
N CYS A 8 -11.13 -20.89 4.48
CA CYS A 8 -10.30 -20.14 3.51
C CYS A 8 -10.36 -20.74 2.08
N GLU A 9 -10.78 -22.00 1.94
CA GLU A 9 -10.96 -22.74 0.69
C GLU A 9 -12.00 -22.11 -0.26
N GLU A 10 -13.14 -21.61 0.26
CA GLU A 10 -14.15 -20.91 -0.57
C GLU A 10 -13.69 -19.50 -0.99
N ARG A 11 -12.68 -18.94 -0.32
CA ARG A 11 -12.16 -17.59 -0.57
C ARG A 11 -11.02 -17.56 -1.59
N LEU A 12 -10.43 -18.71 -1.94
CA LEU A 12 -9.31 -18.81 -2.88
C LEU A 12 -9.59 -18.15 -4.24
N HIS A 13 -10.84 -18.16 -4.72
CA HIS A 13 -11.20 -17.61 -6.04
C HIS A 13 -11.50 -16.10 -6.04
N ARG A 14 -11.30 -15.39 -4.91
CA ARG A 14 -11.57 -13.95 -4.82
C ARG A 14 -10.31 -13.13 -5.08
N ILE A 15 -10.51 -12.03 -5.80
CA ILE A 15 -9.48 -11.07 -6.20
C ILE A 15 -9.31 -10.08 -5.05
N PRO A 16 -8.13 -9.95 -4.43
CA PRO A 16 -7.89 -8.87 -3.49
C PRO A 16 -7.96 -7.53 -4.23
N LYS A 17 -8.64 -6.56 -3.61
CA LYS A 17 -8.85 -5.23 -4.16
C LYS A 17 -8.40 -4.18 -3.15
N PHE A 18 -7.72 -3.16 -3.66
CA PHE A 18 -7.40 -2.00 -2.86
C PHE A 18 -8.69 -1.27 -2.46
N ASN A 19 -8.69 -0.62 -1.30
CA ASN A 19 -9.81 0.25 -0.91
C ASN A 19 -9.84 1.55 -1.72
N GLN A 20 -8.72 1.90 -2.36
CA GLN A 20 -8.51 3.10 -3.15
C GLN A 20 -7.73 2.75 -4.42
N THR A 21 -8.02 3.46 -5.50
CA THR A 21 -7.26 3.36 -6.75
C THR A 21 -6.01 4.25 -6.75
N VAL A 22 -5.96 5.23 -5.84
CA VAL A 22 -4.84 6.14 -5.64
C VAL A 22 -4.60 6.30 -4.14
N PHE A 23 -3.36 6.07 -3.71
CA PHE A 23 -2.88 6.36 -2.37
C PHE A 23 -1.93 7.56 -2.43
N THR A 24 -2.14 8.54 -1.56
CA THR A 24 -1.24 9.68 -1.42
C THR A 24 -0.72 9.71 0.01
N PHE A 25 0.60 9.71 0.15
CA PHE A 25 1.30 9.87 1.41
C PHE A 25 2.08 11.17 1.40
N GLU A 26 2.10 11.85 2.53
CA GLU A 26 2.85 13.08 2.72
C GLU A 26 3.89 12.83 3.81
N THR A 27 5.12 13.26 3.57
CA THR A 27 6.20 13.11 4.55
C THR A 27 7.17 14.26 4.49
N LYS A 28 7.81 14.53 5.61
CA LYS A 28 8.88 15.53 5.66
C LYS A 28 10.15 14.98 5.06
N PHE A 29 10.92 15.86 4.43
CA PHE A 29 12.29 15.53 4.04
C PHE A 29 13.12 15.06 5.25
N SER A 30 12.94 15.68 6.42
CA SER A 30 13.60 15.27 7.68
C SER A 30 13.24 13.86 8.14
N ASN A 31 12.08 13.33 7.71
CA ASN A 31 11.58 12.02 8.10
C ASN A 31 11.95 10.95 7.04
N TRP A 32 12.49 11.38 5.90
CA TRP A 32 12.97 10.50 4.84
C TRP A 32 14.33 9.92 5.21
N VAL A 33 14.32 8.89 6.06
CA VAL A 33 15.49 8.18 6.56
C VAL A 33 15.30 6.70 6.28
N ASP A 34 16.38 5.97 5.98
CA ASP A 34 16.31 4.52 5.74
C ASP A 34 15.56 3.78 6.86
N GLY A 35 14.57 2.99 6.46
CA GLY A 35 13.69 2.24 7.34
C GLY A 35 12.46 3.00 7.85
N SER A 36 12.37 4.32 7.62
CA SER A 36 11.20 5.11 8.00
C SER A 36 9.92 4.58 7.35
N LEU A 37 8.85 4.55 8.14
CA LEU A 37 7.51 4.20 7.68
C LEU A 37 6.93 5.34 6.84
N ILE A 38 6.42 5.01 5.65
CA ILE A 38 5.71 5.95 4.77
C ILE A 38 4.19 5.79 4.95
N GLY A 39 3.72 4.55 5.07
CA GLY A 39 2.31 4.24 5.23
C GLY A 39 1.98 2.79 4.88
N SER A 40 0.69 2.48 4.78
CA SER A 40 0.20 1.13 4.45
C SER A 40 -0.87 1.16 3.37
N LEU A 41 -0.80 0.20 2.44
CA LEU A 41 -1.81 0.03 1.41
C LEU A 41 -2.96 -0.85 1.90
N SER A 42 -4.11 -0.24 2.13
CA SER A 42 -5.29 -0.93 2.65
C SER A 42 -6.12 -1.60 1.55
N LEU A 43 -6.68 -2.77 1.86
CA LEU A 43 -7.61 -3.49 1.01
C LEU A 43 -9.06 -3.21 1.43
N SER A 44 -10.01 -3.35 0.51
CA SER A 44 -11.44 -3.26 0.86
C SER A 44 -11.86 -4.37 1.83
N ASP A 45 -12.82 -4.12 2.73
CA ASP A 45 -13.23 -5.05 3.79
C ASP A 45 -13.70 -6.43 3.30
N GLU A 46 -14.14 -6.56 2.04
CA GLU A 46 -14.41 -7.87 1.44
C GLU A 46 -13.15 -8.76 1.33
N ASN A 47 -11.97 -8.15 1.43
CA ASN A 47 -10.63 -8.75 1.31
C ASN A 47 -9.78 -8.71 2.60
N SER A 48 -10.19 -8.03 3.68
CA SER A 48 -9.53 -8.18 4.99
C SER A 48 -9.59 -9.64 5.48
N SER A 49 -10.63 -10.34 5.03
CA SER A 49 -10.88 -11.75 5.26
C SER A 49 -9.99 -12.71 4.43
N LEU A 50 -9.30 -12.22 3.40
CA LEU A 50 -8.23 -12.90 2.64
C LEU A 50 -6.84 -12.62 3.22
N ALA A 51 -6.59 -11.38 3.67
CA ALA A 51 -5.39 -11.04 4.42
C ALA A 51 -5.27 -11.89 5.70
N SER A 52 -6.41 -12.14 6.37
CA SER A 52 -6.51 -13.05 7.52
C SER A 52 -6.25 -14.53 7.19
N CYS A 53 -6.36 -14.92 5.91
CA CYS A 53 -5.97 -16.25 5.41
C CYS A 53 -4.52 -16.27 4.86
N GLY A 54 -3.73 -15.22 5.09
CA GLY A 54 -2.32 -15.14 4.69
C GLY A 54 -2.08 -15.23 3.17
N SER A 55 -3.08 -14.87 2.36
CA SER A 55 -3.12 -15.20 0.93
C SER A 55 -2.93 -14.00 0.01
N VAL A 56 -2.36 -12.89 0.46
CA VAL A 56 -2.16 -11.69 -0.39
C VAL A 56 -0.69 -11.42 -0.63
N GLN A 57 -0.37 -11.00 -1.84
CA GLN A 57 0.98 -10.57 -2.21
C GLN A 57 0.93 -9.20 -2.86
N PHE A 58 1.57 -8.24 -2.22
CA PHE A 58 1.78 -6.89 -2.73
C PHE A 58 3.09 -6.83 -3.52
N ASN A 59 3.08 -6.15 -4.66
CA ASN A 59 4.28 -5.92 -5.46
C ASN A 59 4.25 -4.50 -6.02
N ILE A 60 5.42 -3.87 -6.09
CA ILE A 60 5.62 -2.69 -6.94
C ILE A 60 5.66 -3.17 -8.39
N VAL A 61 4.88 -2.52 -9.26
CA VAL A 61 4.93 -2.80 -10.70
C VAL A 61 6.20 -2.15 -11.24
N SER A 62 7.14 -2.97 -11.69
CA SER A 62 8.39 -2.52 -12.30
C SER A 62 8.11 -1.72 -13.58
N GLY A 63 7.98 -0.40 -13.44
CA GLY A 63 7.88 0.55 -14.55
C GLY A 63 8.88 1.70 -14.44
N SER A 64 9.54 1.86 -13.30
CA SER A 64 10.50 2.93 -13.02
C SER A 64 11.88 2.35 -12.79
N ASN A 65 12.90 3.03 -13.34
CA ASN A 65 14.26 2.94 -12.81
C ASN A 65 14.21 3.10 -11.28
N TYR A 66 15.16 2.44 -10.60
CA TYR A 66 15.51 2.62 -9.19
C TYR A 66 14.52 3.44 -8.32
N LEU A 67 13.79 2.76 -7.42
CA LEU A 67 12.85 3.39 -6.49
C LEU A 67 13.44 3.37 -5.06
N PRO A 68 13.51 4.53 -4.37
CA PRO A 68 14.03 4.63 -2.98
C PRO A 68 13.03 4.11 -1.92
N VAL A 69 12.05 3.30 -2.34
CA VAL A 69 10.95 2.80 -1.52
C VAL A 69 10.78 1.31 -1.73
N ALA A 70 10.57 0.57 -0.64
CA ALA A 70 10.17 -0.82 -0.67
C ALA A 70 8.76 -1.01 -0.12
N ILE A 71 8.12 -2.10 -0.58
CA ILE A 71 6.86 -2.59 -0.04
C ILE A 71 7.09 -3.94 0.65
N ASP A 72 6.55 -4.10 1.85
CA ASP A 72 6.42 -5.41 2.46
C ASP A 72 5.36 -6.21 1.68
N GLY A 73 5.81 -7.29 1.04
CA GLY A 73 4.97 -8.07 0.14
C GLY A 73 3.78 -8.76 0.80
N THR A 74 3.72 -8.83 2.13
CA THR A 74 2.64 -9.50 2.87
C THR A 74 1.67 -8.53 3.53
N THR A 75 2.18 -7.41 4.04
CA THR A 75 1.40 -6.43 4.81
C THR A 75 1.04 -5.18 4.00
N GLY A 76 1.70 -4.94 2.87
CA GLY A 76 1.50 -3.73 2.08
C GLY A 76 2.08 -2.47 2.74
N ILE A 77 2.95 -2.63 3.74
CA ILE A 77 3.63 -1.52 4.43
C ILE A 77 4.73 -0.97 3.52
N LEU A 78 4.76 0.35 3.34
CA LEU A 78 5.77 1.07 2.58
C LEU A 78 6.85 1.63 3.50
N LYS A 79 8.11 1.43 3.13
CA LYS A 79 9.28 1.96 3.87
C LYS A 79 10.29 2.60 2.93
N VAL A 80 10.98 3.61 3.43
CA VAL A 80 12.15 4.17 2.78
C VAL A 80 13.29 3.15 2.82
N ILE A 81 13.97 2.93 1.69
CA ILE A 81 15.15 2.05 1.61
C ILE A 81 16.40 2.77 1.13
N GLU A 82 16.26 4.00 0.63
CA GLU A 82 17.38 4.90 0.41
C GLU A 82 16.97 6.34 0.68
N SER A 83 17.75 7.01 1.53
CA SER A 83 17.58 8.40 1.91
C SER A 83 18.66 9.32 1.34
N ASP A 84 19.26 8.98 0.20
CA ASP A 84 20.33 9.78 -0.39
C ASP A 84 19.86 11.23 -0.62
N TYR A 85 20.50 12.15 0.10
CA TYR A 85 20.10 13.56 0.13
C TYR A 85 20.16 14.19 -1.26
N GLU A 86 21.18 13.84 -2.05
CA GLU A 86 21.39 14.41 -3.38
C GLU A 86 20.29 13.96 -4.36
N THR A 87 19.85 12.72 -4.23
CA THR A 87 18.75 12.13 -4.98
C THR A 87 17.41 12.71 -4.54
N MET A 88 17.22 12.95 -3.24
CA MET A 88 15.92 13.37 -2.68
C MET A 88 15.69 14.89 -2.69
N LYS A 89 16.73 15.74 -2.64
CA LYS A 89 16.57 17.21 -2.57
C LYS A 89 15.79 17.81 -3.73
N ASN A 90 15.80 17.14 -4.88
CA ASN A 90 15.10 17.58 -6.10
C ASN A 90 13.84 16.75 -6.42
N ASN A 91 13.61 15.65 -5.71
CA ASN A 91 12.51 14.72 -5.96
C ASN A 91 11.43 14.90 -4.90
N HIS A 92 10.59 15.92 -5.08
CA HIS A 92 9.53 16.25 -4.12
C HIS A 92 8.28 15.39 -4.31
N THR A 93 8.24 14.61 -5.39
CA THR A 93 7.14 13.70 -5.70
C THR A 93 7.69 12.39 -6.24
N ILE A 94 7.29 11.27 -5.63
CA ILE A 94 7.57 9.92 -6.11
C ILE A 94 6.24 9.27 -6.46
N THR A 95 6.10 8.82 -7.71
CA THR A 95 4.90 8.12 -8.18
C THR A 95 5.26 6.75 -8.74
N PHE A 96 4.57 5.72 -8.29
CA PHE A 96 4.73 4.35 -8.79
C PHE A 96 3.42 3.58 -8.73
N GLN A 97 3.36 2.47 -9.45
CA GLN A 97 2.21 1.57 -9.43
C GLN A 97 2.49 0.38 -8.54
N VAL A 98 1.44 -0.12 -7.90
CA VAL A 98 1.46 -1.31 -7.06
C VAL A 98 0.36 -2.26 -7.50
N THR A 99 0.59 -3.55 -7.26
CA THR A 99 -0.39 -4.60 -7.49
C THR A 99 -0.59 -5.40 -6.22
N VAL A 100 -1.80 -5.92 -6.05
CA VAL A 100 -2.10 -6.94 -5.06
C VAL A 100 -2.70 -8.15 -5.76
N ARG A 101 -2.21 -9.34 -5.44
CA ARG A 101 -2.74 -10.60 -5.97
C ARG A 101 -2.99 -11.60 -4.86
N ASN A 102 -3.80 -12.60 -5.15
CA ASN A 102 -3.92 -13.76 -4.28
C ASN A 102 -2.70 -14.67 -4.50
N ALA A 103 -1.91 -14.91 -3.46
CA ALA A 103 -0.69 -15.73 -3.55
C ALA A 103 -0.97 -17.23 -3.74
N ASN A 104 -2.18 -17.68 -3.38
CA ASN A 104 -2.56 -19.09 -3.36
C ASN A 104 -3.26 -19.55 -4.65
N THR A 105 -3.42 -18.67 -5.64
CA THR A 105 -3.98 -19.05 -6.94
C THR A 105 -2.98 -18.86 -8.07
N SER A 106 -3.02 -19.79 -9.03
CA SER A 106 -2.32 -19.66 -10.32
C SER A 106 -3.04 -18.70 -11.28
N LEU A 107 -4.21 -18.21 -10.88
CA LEU A 107 -4.95 -17.19 -11.59
C LEU A 107 -4.19 -15.86 -11.41
N ASN A 108 -3.62 -15.34 -12.49
CA ASN A 108 -2.96 -14.02 -12.54
C ASN A 108 -3.97 -12.88 -12.43
N ILE A 109 -4.88 -12.95 -11.47
CA ILE A 109 -5.89 -11.92 -11.25
C ILE A 109 -5.39 -11.05 -10.09
N SER A 110 -5.11 -9.80 -10.42
CA SER A 110 -4.60 -8.79 -9.51
C SER A 110 -5.40 -7.50 -9.64
N ASP A 111 -5.42 -6.71 -8.58
CA ASP A 111 -5.85 -5.32 -8.62
C ASP A 111 -4.62 -4.41 -8.60
N ASN A 112 -4.77 -3.18 -9.10
CA ASN A 112 -3.69 -2.21 -9.17
C ASN A 112 -4.10 -0.86 -8.55
N ALA A 113 -3.10 -0.17 -8.01
CA ALA A 113 -3.27 1.20 -7.52
C ALA A 113 -2.03 2.04 -7.86
N THR A 114 -2.23 3.35 -7.88
CA THR A 114 -1.14 4.32 -7.97
C THR A 114 -0.79 4.81 -6.56
N VAL A 115 0.50 4.89 -6.26
CA VAL A 115 1.00 5.49 -5.02
C VAL A 115 1.73 6.78 -5.37
N ASN A 116 1.38 7.86 -4.69
CA ASN A 116 2.08 9.14 -4.72
C ASN A 116 2.66 9.40 -3.33
N ILE A 117 3.93 9.78 -3.28
CA ILE A 117 4.57 10.23 -2.05
C ILE A 117 5.05 11.66 -2.28
N LEU A 118 4.53 12.58 -1.48
CA LEU A 118 4.88 13.99 -1.50
C LEU A 118 5.86 14.27 -0.37
N ILE A 119 7.03 14.80 -0.72
CA ILE A 119 8.12 15.08 0.21
C ILE A 119 8.30 16.60 0.28
N GLY A 120 8.10 17.19 1.45
CA GLY A 120 8.13 18.63 1.63
C GLY A 120 8.63 19.06 3.00
N GLU A 121 9.03 20.32 3.15
CA GLU A 121 9.57 20.83 4.42
C GLU A 121 8.48 21.25 5.43
N ASN A 122 7.22 21.40 4.98
CA ASN A 122 6.13 22.05 5.73
C ASN A 122 4.95 21.14 6.10
N TYR A 123 5.06 19.82 5.92
CA TYR A 123 4.03 18.91 6.46
C TYR A 123 4.06 18.98 8.00
N SER A 124 2.94 18.89 8.72
CA SER A 124 2.98 18.90 10.19
C SER A 124 3.37 17.51 10.72
N ASP A 125 4.04 17.41 11.88
CA ASP A 125 4.26 16.13 12.59
C ASP A 125 2.97 15.63 13.28
N GLU A 126 1.81 16.08 12.80
CA GLU A 126 0.55 15.67 13.37
C GLU A 126 0.31 14.25 12.89
N GLU A 127 0.49 13.31 13.82
CA GLU A 127 0.13 11.89 13.73
C GLU A 127 -1.39 11.80 13.47
N THR A 128 -1.79 12.19 12.27
CA THR A 128 -3.15 12.09 11.80
C THR A 128 -3.33 10.65 11.40
N GLY A 129 -3.84 9.85 12.35
CA GLY A 129 -4.49 8.60 12.04
C GLY A 129 -5.38 8.86 10.82
N SER A 130 -5.04 8.18 9.72
CA SER A 130 -5.61 8.38 8.40
C SER A 130 -7.14 8.38 8.47
N GLU A 131 -7.74 9.56 8.61
CA GLU A 131 -9.18 9.72 8.56
C GLU A 131 -9.56 9.67 7.09
N ILE A 132 -9.85 8.45 6.64
CA ILE A 132 -10.39 8.17 5.32
C ILE A 132 -11.72 8.93 5.22
N THR A 133 -11.70 10.08 4.54
CA THR A 133 -12.92 10.80 4.15
C THR A 133 -13.61 10.01 3.03
N ALA A 134 -14.31 8.94 3.42
CA ALA A 134 -15.20 8.21 2.52
C ALA A 134 -16.41 9.10 2.23
N VAL A 135 -16.42 9.76 1.08
CA VAL A 135 -17.59 10.49 0.58
C VAL A 135 -18.70 9.48 0.30
N LYS A 136 -19.64 9.37 1.25
CA LYS A 136 -20.88 8.61 1.11
C LYS A 136 -21.72 9.24 0.00
N ARG A 137 -21.89 8.54 -1.13
CA ARG A 137 -22.89 8.92 -2.13
C ARG A 137 -24.30 8.70 -1.55
N VAL A 138 -25.10 9.76 -1.61
CA VAL A 138 -26.54 9.80 -1.24
C VAL A 138 -27.35 9.02 -2.27
#